data_AF-A0A5N9HDI9-F1
#
_entry.id   AF-A0A5N9HDI9-F1
#
_cell.length_a   1.000
_cell.length_b   1.000
_cell.length_c   1.000
_cell.angle_alpha   90.00
_cell.angle_beta   90.00
_cell.angle_gamma   90.00
#
_symmetry.space_group_name_H-M   'P 1'
#
loop_
_entity.id
_entity.type
_entity.pdbx_description
1 polymer ?
#
loop_
_entity_poly.entity_id
_entity_poly.type
_entity_poly.pdbx_seq_one_letter_code
_entity_poly.pdbx_strand_id
1 'polypeptide(L)' 'MAVSWLFPGKTLSIDSPCLDCNEGISIQMRDGQVLAANPSTIVGHRNLAPGSTSPTET' A
#
# COMPACT_ATOMS: atom_id res chain seq x y z
N MET A 1 -0.09 3.57 2.72
CA MET A 1 -0.85 2.68 3.62
C MET A 1 -0.69 3.15 5.05
N ALA A 2 -1.78 3.32 5.80
CA ALA A 2 -1.73 3.92 7.14
C ALA A 2 -1.47 2.91 8.27
N VAL A 3 -1.76 1.62 8.04
CA VAL A 3 -1.73 0.58 9.09
C VAL A 3 -0.36 0.39 9.74
N SER A 4 0.75 0.64 9.03
CA SER A 4 2.11 0.57 9.59
C SER A 4 2.32 1.50 10.77
N TRP A 5 1.61 2.63 10.82
CA TRP A 5 1.73 3.61 11.90
C TRP A 5 1.07 3.14 13.21
N LEU A 6 0.22 2.11 13.16
CA LEU A 6 -0.35 1.51 14.38
C LEU A 6 0.67 0.65 15.15
N PHE A 7 1.80 0.29 14.52
CA PHE A 7 2.82 -0.58 15.09
C PHE A 7 4.24 0.01 14.89
N PRO A 8 4.59 1.10 15.60
CA PRO A 8 5.86 1.79 15.40
C PRO A 8 7.09 0.88 15.55
N GLY A 9 8.04 0.99 14.61
CA GLY A 9 9.28 0.21 14.57
C GLY A 9 9.09 -1.28 14.22
N LYS A 10 7.87 -1.72 13.91
CA LYS A 10 7.57 -3.11 13.52
C LYS A 10 7.45 -3.23 12.01
N THR A 11 7.97 -4.33 11.48
CA THR A 11 7.66 -4.74 10.10
C THR A 11 6.31 -5.44 10.10
N LEU A 12 5.40 -4.95 9.27
CA LEU A 12 4.14 -5.60 8.96
C LEU A 12 4.25 -6.37 7.65
N SER A 13 3.63 -7.54 7.62
CA SER A 13 3.35 -8.27 6.37
C SER A 13 1.87 -8.12 6.05
N ILE A 14 1.56 -7.83 4.79
CA ILE A 14 0.20 -7.63 4.29
C ILE A 14 0.03 -8.53 3.09
N ASP A 15 -0.92 -9.46 3.18
CA ASP A 15 -1.29 -10.37 2.11
C ASP A 15 -2.74 -10.12 1.70
N SER A 16 -2.99 -9.99 0.40
CA SER A 16 -4.33 -9.78 -0.14
C SER A 16 -4.43 -10.29 -1.57
N PRO A 17 -5.63 -10.52 -2.12
CA PRO A 17 -5.78 -10.70 -3.56
C PRO A 17 -5.71 -9.37 -4.31
N CYS A 18 -5.25 -9.41 -5.56
CA CYS A 18 -5.37 -8.31 -6.52
C CYS A 18 -6.85 -8.06 -6.82
N LEU A 19 -7.26 -6.78 -6.80
CA LEU A 19 -8.67 -6.42 -7.04
C LEU A 19 -9.15 -6.66 -8.47
N ASP A 20 -8.23 -6.79 -9.44
CA ASP A 20 -8.54 -7.00 -10.86
C ASP A 20 -8.53 -8.50 -11.24
N CYS A 21 -7.40 -9.18 -11.04
CA CYS A 21 -7.19 -10.57 -11.47
C CYS A 21 -7.34 -11.61 -10.36
N ASN A 22 -7.49 -11.21 -9.09
CA ASN A 22 -7.59 -12.08 -7.92
C ASN A 22 -6.33 -12.94 -7.61
N GLU A 23 -5.20 -12.69 -8.27
CA GLU A 23 -3.91 -13.29 -7.89
C GLU A 23 -3.39 -12.73 -6.56
N GLY A 24 -2.53 -13.48 -5.87
CA GLY A 24 -1.98 -13.05 -4.58
C GLY A 24 -1.00 -11.88 -4.71
N ILE A 25 -1.14 -10.89 -3.82
CA ILE A 25 -0.18 -9.81 -3.63
C ILE A 25 0.32 -9.80 -2.18
N SER A 26 1.61 -9.54 -1.99
CA SER A 26 2.22 -9.41 -0.67
C SER A 26 3.11 -8.17 -0.55
N ILE A 27 3.05 -7.52 0.61
CA ILE A 27 3.77 -6.28 0.89
C ILE A 27 4.38 -6.38 2.30
N GLN A 28 5.66 -6.01 2.43
CA GLN A 28 6.26 -5.72 3.73
C GLN A 28 6.43 -4.22 3.92
N MET A 29 6.02 -3.72 5.08
CA MET A 29 6.10 -2.30 5.40
C MET A 29 6.65 -2.05 6.81
N ARG A 30 7.29 -0.90 7.00
CA ARG A 30 7.71 -0.41 8.33
C ARG A 30 7.63 1.11 8.33
N ASP A 31 6.97 1.70 9.33
CA ASP A 31 6.94 3.15 9.57
C ASP A 31 6.61 3.97 8.30
N GLY A 32 5.59 3.53 7.55
CA GLY A 32 5.13 4.18 6.32
C GLY A 32 5.91 3.84 5.05
N GLN A 33 7.05 3.16 5.17
CA GLN A 33 7.89 2.75 4.03
C GLN A 33 7.55 1.33 3.57
N VAL A 34 7.56 1.11 2.26
CA VAL A 34 7.49 -0.23 1.65
C VAL A 34 8.90 -0.80 1.58
N LEU A 35 9.11 -1.96 2.21
CA LEU A 35 10.40 -2.65 2.23
C LEU A 35 10.50 -3.72 1.14
N ALA A 36 9.38 -4.38 0.85
CA ALA A 36 9.26 -5.38 -0.22
C ALA A 36 7.83 -5.42 -0.76
N ALA A 37 7.69 -5.74 -2.04
CA ALA A 37 6.41 -5.88 -2.73
C ALA A 37 6.51 -7.01 -3.77
N ASN A 38 5.52 -7.89 -3.79
CA ASN A 38 5.42 -8.97 -4.76
C ASN A 38 3.97 -9.13 -5.27
N PRO A 39 3.70 -8.92 -6.57
CA PRO A 39 4.66 -8.52 -7.61
C PRO A 39 5.22 -7.12 -7.38
N SER A 40 6.40 -6.81 -7.94
CA SER A 40 7.01 -5.48 -7.81
C SER A 40 6.20 -4.36 -8.50
N THR A 41 5.19 -4.73 -9.29
CA THR A 41 4.31 -3.86 -10.06
C THR A 41 2.99 -3.53 -9.34
N ILE A 42 2.85 -3.86 -8.05
CA ILE A 42 1.63 -3.56 -7.29
C ILE A 42 1.31 -2.06 -7.34
N VAL A 43 0.03 -1.75 -7.54
CA VAL A 43 -0.52 -0.39 -7.46
C VAL A 43 -1.60 -0.32 -6.39
N GLY A 44 -1.67 0.83 -5.69
CA GLY A 44 -2.74 1.12 -4.74
C GLY A 44 -3.78 2.03 -5.36
N HIS A 45 -5.04 1.58 -5.43
CA HIS A 45 -6.15 2.44 -5.86
C HIS A 45 -6.78 3.16 -4.66
N ARG A 46 -7.01 4.46 -4.78
CA ARG A 46 -7.76 5.25 -3.80
C ARG A 46 -8.78 6.13 -4.52
N ASN A 47 -10.03 6.02 -4.12
CA ASN A 47 -11.06 6.96 -4.53
C ASN A 47 -10.81 8.33 -3.87
N LEU A 48 -10.75 9.37 -4.69
CA LEU A 48 -10.67 10.75 -4.22
C LEU A 48 -12.06 11.29 -3.94
N ALA A 49 -12.21 12.04 -2.85
CA ALA A 49 -13.44 12.76 -2.58
C ALA A 49 -13.60 13.90 -3.60
N PRO A 50 -14.84 14.30 -3.96
CA PRO A 50 -15.07 15.50 -4.76
C PRO A 50 -14.37 16.70 -4.12
N GLY A 51 -13.55 17.42 -4.89
CA GLY A 51 -12.78 18.57 -4.42
C GLY A 51 -11.42 18.27 -3.77
N SER A 52 -11.02 16.99 -3.64
CA SER A 52 -9.64 16.65 -3.27
C SER A 52 -8.74 16.60 -4.50
N THR A 53 -7.72 17.45 -4.56
CA THR A 53 -6.67 17.39 -5.58
C THR A 53 -5.62 16.36 -5.18
N SER A 54 -5.18 15.51 -6.11
CA SER A 54 -4.01 14.67 -5.90
C SER A 54 -2.82 15.53 -5.50
N PRO A 55 -1.99 15.12 -4.53
CA PRO A 55 -0.70 15.75 -4.33
C PRO A 55 0.08 15.66 -5.64
N THR A 56 0.55 16.80 -6.16
CA THR A 56 1.46 16.83 -7.30
C THR A 56 2.75 16.12 -6.88
N GLU A 57 3.06 15.00 -7.54
CA GLU A 57 4.34 14.30 -7.39
C GLU A 57 5.44 15.24 -7.93
N THR A 58 6.38 15.65 -7.06
CA THR A 58 7.57 16.46 -7.41
C THR A 58 8.80 15.57 -7.36
#